data_AF-A0A1Q6L575-F1
#
_entry.id   AF-A0A1Q6L575-F1
#
_cell.length_a   1.000
_cell.length_b   1.000
_cell.length_c   1.000
_cell.angle_alpha   90.00
_cell.angle_beta   90.00
_cell.angle_gamma   90.00
#
_symmetry.space_group_name_H-M   'P 1'
#
loop_
_entity.id
_entity.type
_entity.pdbx_description
1 polymer ?
#
loop_
_entity_poly.entity_id
_entity_poly.type
_entity_poly.pdbx_seq_one_letter_code
_entity_poly.pdbx_strand_id
1 'polypeptide(L)'
;MKNKITNIITWVIIITILIFAFKFYQTNNFNEFVRSEANLRTSEFKRDKETKYSKTASYKITSNNENDAMFSKKVKVEKNTPYKVTCMVKTENVVPENDISGVGAQIAISGTSEKSIAITGTQDWQKIEMIFNSKNREEVDVGFRLGGYLGNCTGTAWFSDLTLEEGTLNESKNWKFACFIFENTDVIVNEKEIKLSMTDTDVSDIRDTIKRFESTVTDLSNGKMTGNCDIYKIQDPINKLTYDEEFGYYVAPEDIEKSIKNVVQQNDYDHIFVIIRLGNEEFQNDIKINDWIGLRSNGLLWNRVFKY
;
A
#
# COMPACT_ATOMS: atom_id res chain seq x y z
N MET A 1 5.17 21.60 64.46
CA MET A 1 5.34 20.29 63.77
C MET A 1 4.18 19.95 62.84
N LYS A 2 2.91 20.08 63.24
CA LYS A 2 1.72 19.81 62.41
C LYS A 2 1.74 20.47 61.02
N ASN A 3 2.02 21.78 60.93
CA ASN A 3 2.08 22.51 59.65
C ASN A 3 3.22 22.07 58.73
N LYS A 4 4.35 21.58 59.29
CA LYS A 4 5.46 21.04 58.47
C LYS A 4 5.08 19.68 57.87
N ILE A 5 4.41 18.82 58.65
CA ILE A 5 3.93 17.51 58.18
C ILE A 5 2.86 17.69 57.11
N THR A 6 1.90 18.59 57.31
CA THR A 6 0.87 18.90 56.30
C THR A 6 1.48 19.44 55.00
N ASN A 7 2.45 20.35 55.08
CA ASN A 7 3.14 20.85 53.88
C ASN A 7 3.90 19.75 53.13
N ILE A 8 4.57 18.83 53.85
CA ILE A 8 5.27 17.69 53.23
C ILE A 8 4.25 16.79 52.50
N ILE A 9 3.12 16.47 53.13
CA ILE A 9 2.06 15.66 52.52
C ILE A 9 1.51 16.34 51.26
N THR A 10 1.25 17.65 51.32
CA THR A 10 0.79 18.43 50.14
C THR A 10 1.81 18.39 49.01
N TRP A 11 3.10 18.57 49.29
CA TRP A 11 4.16 18.48 48.27
C TRP A 11 4.23 17.08 47.64
N VAL A 12 4.12 16.03 48.44
CA VAL A 12 4.11 14.64 47.94
C VAL A 12 2.91 14.40 47.01
N ILE A 13 1.72 14.90 47.36
CA ILE A 13 0.53 14.80 46.51
C ILE A 13 0.75 15.54 45.19
N ILE A 14 1.25 16.78 45.23
CA ILE A 14 1.52 17.59 44.03
C ILE A 14 2.54 16.89 43.11
N ILE A 15 3.66 16.41 43.67
CA ILE A 15 4.70 15.70 42.90
C ILE A 15 4.11 14.45 42.26
N THR A 16 3.29 13.71 42.99
CA THR A 16 2.62 12.50 42.48
C THR A 16 1.71 12.84 41.29
N ILE A 17 0.87 13.88 41.42
CA ILE A 17 0.00 14.35 40.34
C ILE A 17 0.83 14.77 39.12
N LEU A 18 1.93 15.51 39.32
CA LEU A 18 2.82 15.94 38.23
C LEU A 18 3.45 14.74 37.51
N ILE A 19 3.85 13.71 38.23
CA ILE A 19 4.38 12.47 37.63
C ILE A 19 3.31 11.79 36.77
N PHE A 20 2.08 11.68 37.25
CA PHE A 20 0.98 11.10 36.49
C PHE A 20 0.62 11.94 35.26
N ALA A 21 0.53 13.27 35.40
CA ALA A 21 0.25 14.18 34.30
C ALA A 21 1.36 14.11 33.23
N PHE A 22 2.62 14.04 33.65
CA PHE A 22 3.75 13.90 32.74
C PHE A 22 3.73 12.55 32.00
N LYS A 23 3.45 11.44 32.70
CA LYS A 23 3.28 10.13 32.05
C LYS A 23 2.11 10.14 31.06
N PHE A 24 0.97 10.71 31.44
CA PHE A 24 -0.20 10.84 30.56
C PHE A 24 0.13 11.67 29.31
N TYR A 25 0.80 12.80 29.48
CA TYR A 25 1.28 13.63 28.38
C TYR A 25 2.21 12.84 27.46
N GLN A 26 3.19 12.12 28.00
CA GLN A 26 4.14 11.36 27.18
C GLN A 26 3.47 10.25 26.36
N THR A 27 2.43 9.60 26.90
CA THR A 27 1.68 8.55 26.20
C THR A 27 0.71 9.12 25.15
N ASN A 28 0.22 10.36 25.33
CA ASN A 28 -0.81 10.97 24.48
C ASN A 28 -0.30 12.14 23.63
N ASN A 29 0.99 12.47 23.69
CA ASN A 29 1.61 13.48 22.85
C ASN A 29 2.14 12.83 21.56
N PHE A 30 1.42 13.03 20.47
CA PHE A 30 1.78 12.51 19.15
C PHE A 30 2.68 13.45 18.35
N ASN A 31 3.22 14.49 18.99
CA ASN A 31 3.98 15.56 18.34
C ASN A 31 3.10 16.25 17.26
N GLU A 32 3.61 16.37 16.04
CA GLU A 32 2.92 17.01 14.91
C GLU A 32 1.98 16.05 14.15
N PHE A 33 1.85 14.80 14.59
CA PHE A 33 0.97 13.84 13.95
C PHE A 33 -0.49 14.07 14.36
N VAL A 34 -1.36 14.13 13.36
CA VAL A 34 -2.82 14.08 13.49
C VAL A 34 -3.25 12.61 13.53
N ARG A 35 -4.38 12.34 14.17
CA ARG A 35 -5.00 11.02 14.21
C ARG A 35 -6.29 11.06 13.39
N SER A 36 -6.54 10.01 12.64
CA SER A 36 -7.79 9.79 11.93
C SER A 36 -8.22 8.33 12.06
N GLU A 37 -9.51 8.09 12.07
CA GLU A 37 -10.09 6.76 12.07
C GLU A 37 -11.43 6.77 11.33
N ALA A 38 -11.77 5.69 10.61
CA ALA A 38 -13.01 5.59 9.86
C ALA A 38 -14.22 5.53 10.81
N ASN A 39 -14.15 4.67 11.82
CA ASN A 39 -15.12 4.56 12.89
C ASN A 39 -14.61 5.33 14.11
N LEU A 40 -15.22 6.47 14.42
CA LEU A 40 -14.76 7.36 15.49
C LEU A 40 -14.79 6.67 16.87
N ARG A 41 -13.70 6.82 17.61
CA ARG A 41 -13.47 6.35 18.98
C ARG A 41 -13.48 4.83 19.14
N THR A 42 -13.18 4.07 18.08
CA THR A 42 -13.08 2.60 18.15
C THR A 42 -11.64 2.11 18.11
N SER A 43 -10.68 2.96 17.75
CA SER A 43 -9.25 2.69 17.86
C SER A 43 -8.60 3.47 19.00
N GLU A 44 -7.58 2.86 19.60
CA GLU A 44 -6.74 3.49 20.60
C GLU A 44 -5.40 3.91 19.97
N PHE A 45 -4.98 5.14 20.26
CA PHE A 45 -3.71 5.70 19.81
C PHE A 45 -2.84 6.02 21.03
N LYS A 46 -1.57 5.56 21.02
CA LYS A 46 -0.62 5.79 22.12
C LYS A 46 0.82 5.98 21.62
N ARG A 47 1.64 6.63 22.43
CA ARG A 47 3.12 6.53 22.36
C ARG A 47 3.57 5.45 23.34
N ASP A 48 4.05 4.33 22.83
CA ASP A 48 4.44 3.16 23.61
C ASP A 48 5.94 3.18 23.92
N LYS A 49 6.29 3.15 25.21
CA LYS A 49 7.68 3.16 25.70
C LYS A 49 8.25 1.77 25.97
N GLU A 50 7.37 0.78 26.10
CA GLU A 50 7.73 -0.60 26.39
C GLU A 50 8.02 -1.31 25.07
N THR A 51 7.09 -1.21 24.10
CA THR A 51 7.26 -1.78 22.76
C THR A 51 7.82 -0.72 21.81
N LYS A 52 9.15 -0.62 21.76
CA LYS A 52 9.87 0.33 20.90
C LYS A 52 11.02 -0.31 20.15
N TYR A 53 11.33 0.26 18.99
CA TYR A 53 12.48 -0.16 18.20
C TYR A 53 13.74 0.62 18.60
N SER A 54 13.65 1.96 18.62
CA SER A 54 14.77 2.82 19.03
C SER A 54 14.62 3.32 20.47
N LYS A 55 15.45 4.30 20.87
CA LYS A 55 15.37 4.90 22.21
C LYS A 55 14.04 5.63 22.45
N THR A 56 13.38 6.06 21.38
CA THR A 56 12.13 6.84 21.43
C THR A 56 10.90 5.95 21.49
N ALA A 57 9.79 6.46 22.03
CA ALA A 57 8.53 5.73 22.09
C ALA A 57 7.93 5.54 20.69
N SER A 58 7.43 4.34 20.39
CA SER A 58 6.76 4.04 19.11
C SER A 58 5.36 4.63 19.05
N TYR A 59 4.88 4.89 17.85
CA TYR A 59 3.49 5.24 17.57
C TYR A 59 2.68 3.95 17.51
N LYS A 60 1.74 3.77 18.45
CA LYS A 60 0.92 2.57 18.59
C LYS A 60 -0.52 2.86 18.18
N ILE A 61 -1.08 1.98 17.37
CA ILE A 61 -2.52 1.92 17.06
C ILE A 61 -3.02 0.54 17.50
N THR A 62 -4.13 0.50 18.24
CA THR A 62 -4.85 -0.74 18.58
C THR A 62 -6.30 -0.61 18.16
N SER A 63 -6.78 -1.56 17.36
CA SER A 63 -8.17 -1.66 16.92
C SER A 63 -8.74 -3.00 17.37
N ASN A 64 -9.60 -2.97 18.40
CA ASN A 64 -10.25 -4.20 18.90
C ASN A 64 -11.45 -4.62 18.02
N ASN A 65 -12.06 -3.64 17.35
CA ASN A 65 -13.07 -3.85 16.31
C ASN A 65 -12.46 -3.45 14.98
N GLU A 66 -13.01 -3.95 13.89
CA GLU A 66 -12.59 -3.61 12.54
C GLU A 66 -12.63 -2.09 12.36
N ASN A 67 -11.47 -1.53 12.05
CA ASN A 67 -11.35 -0.12 11.75
C ASN A 67 -10.23 0.14 10.76
N ASP A 68 -10.24 1.35 10.24
CA ASP A 68 -9.12 1.93 9.56
C ASP A 68 -8.64 3.16 10.34
N ALA A 69 -7.44 3.08 10.91
CA ALA A 69 -6.90 4.08 11.83
C ALA A 69 -5.48 4.48 11.44
N MET A 70 -5.14 5.76 11.59
CA MET A 70 -3.90 6.31 11.06
C MET A 70 -3.34 7.47 11.90
N PHE A 71 -2.02 7.49 12.05
CA PHE A 71 -1.28 8.72 12.35
C PHE A 71 -0.84 9.37 11.05
N SER A 72 -1.12 10.65 10.82
CA SER A 72 -0.68 11.36 9.62
C SER A 72 0.03 12.65 9.95
N LYS A 73 0.97 13.04 9.10
CA LYS A 73 1.64 14.33 9.17
C LYS A 73 1.60 14.97 7.78
N LYS A 74 1.11 16.21 7.74
CA LYS A 74 1.22 17.04 6.55
C LYS A 74 2.65 17.47 6.34
N VAL A 75 3.18 17.22 5.15
CA VAL A 75 4.53 17.61 4.75
C VAL A 75 4.48 18.39 3.44
N LYS A 76 5.33 19.41 3.33
CA LYS A 76 5.55 20.12 2.06
C LYS A 76 6.41 19.26 1.15
N VAL A 77 6.10 19.29 -0.14
CA VAL A 77 6.80 18.56 -1.19
C VAL A 77 6.98 19.47 -2.40
N GLU A 78 8.09 19.28 -3.10
CA GLU A 78 8.30 19.91 -4.40
C GLU A 78 7.54 19.14 -5.48
N LYS A 79 6.94 19.84 -6.44
CA LYS A 79 6.20 19.19 -7.54
C LYS A 79 7.11 18.28 -8.35
N ASN A 80 6.52 17.23 -8.92
CA ASN A 80 7.14 16.23 -9.77
C ASN A 80 8.38 15.58 -9.15
N THR A 81 8.48 15.54 -7.82
CA THR A 81 9.67 15.07 -7.12
C THR A 81 9.37 13.71 -6.47
N PRO A 82 10.25 12.71 -6.65
CA PRO A 82 10.10 11.44 -5.96
C PRO A 82 10.51 11.59 -4.49
N TYR A 83 9.81 10.87 -3.62
CA TYR A 83 10.08 10.79 -2.19
C TYR A 83 10.04 9.35 -1.74
N LYS A 84 10.86 9.02 -0.74
CA LYS A 84 10.85 7.73 -0.07
C LYS A 84 10.50 7.93 1.40
N VAL A 85 9.47 7.24 1.85
CA VAL A 85 9.07 7.15 3.26
C VAL A 85 9.50 5.79 3.78
N THR A 86 10.12 5.74 4.95
CA THR A 86 10.42 4.46 5.62
C THR A 86 10.02 4.48 7.08
N CYS A 87 9.75 3.31 7.63
CA CYS A 87 9.63 3.11 9.08
C CYS A 87 9.96 1.66 9.47
N MET A 88 10.21 1.47 10.76
CA MET A 88 10.12 0.16 11.38
C MET A 88 8.70 -0.08 11.82
N VAL A 89 8.16 -1.25 11.48
CA VAL A 89 6.81 -1.69 11.85
C VAL A 89 6.89 -3.02 12.60
N LYS A 90 6.08 -3.14 13.66
CA LYS A 90 5.79 -4.38 14.38
C LYS A 90 4.29 -4.55 14.47
N THR A 91 3.81 -5.78 14.40
CA THR A 91 2.36 -6.07 14.44
C THR A 91 2.05 -7.19 15.43
N GLU A 92 0.86 -7.13 16.00
CA GLU A 92 0.29 -8.18 16.84
C GLU A 92 -1.16 -8.41 16.44
N ASN A 93 -1.48 -9.65 16.05
CA ASN A 93 -2.82 -10.10 15.69
C ASN A 93 -3.54 -9.19 14.70
N VAL A 94 -2.82 -8.70 13.68
CA VAL A 94 -3.43 -7.87 12.64
C VAL A 94 -4.22 -8.74 11.67
N VAL A 95 -5.54 -8.60 11.67
CA VAL A 95 -6.44 -9.41 10.84
C VAL A 95 -7.31 -8.49 9.98
N PRO A 96 -7.14 -8.49 8.65
CA PRO A 96 -8.03 -7.79 7.72
C PRO A 96 -9.46 -8.35 7.77
N GLU A 97 -10.45 -7.49 7.56
CA GLU A 97 -11.87 -7.85 7.47
C GLU A 97 -12.15 -8.84 6.31
N ASN A 98 -11.38 -8.73 5.22
CA ASN A 98 -11.48 -9.59 4.04
C ASN A 98 -10.10 -10.15 3.66
N ASP A 99 -10.04 -11.32 3.00
CA ASP A 99 -8.80 -11.82 2.38
C ASP A 99 -8.48 -10.99 1.12
N ILE A 100 -8.01 -9.78 1.34
CA ILE A 100 -7.55 -8.83 0.33
C ILE A 100 -6.17 -8.33 0.72
N SER A 101 -5.27 -8.22 -0.26
CA SER A 101 -3.96 -7.65 0.00
C SER A 101 -4.04 -6.14 0.23
N GLY A 102 -3.02 -5.59 0.91
CA GLY A 102 -2.92 -4.15 1.10
C GLY A 102 -3.89 -3.54 2.13
N VAL A 103 -4.43 -4.37 3.02
CA VAL A 103 -5.08 -3.99 4.27
C VAL A 103 -4.24 -4.55 5.42
N GLY A 104 -3.86 -3.71 6.38
CA GLY A 104 -2.97 -4.07 7.49
C GLY A 104 -2.15 -2.88 7.98
N ALA A 105 -1.01 -3.14 8.61
CA ALA A 105 -0.08 -2.09 9.02
C ALA A 105 0.77 -1.62 7.82
N GLN A 106 0.68 -0.35 7.45
CA GLN A 106 1.30 0.19 6.24
C GLN A 106 1.63 1.69 6.33
N ILE A 107 2.49 2.15 5.42
CA ILE A 107 2.66 3.56 5.08
C ILE A 107 1.63 3.89 3.99
N ALA A 108 1.04 5.09 4.02
CA ALA A 108 0.09 5.54 3.01
C ALA A 108 0.19 7.05 2.75
N ILE A 109 -0.30 7.51 1.61
CA ILE A 109 -0.66 8.92 1.43
C ILE A 109 -2.17 9.07 1.61
N SER A 110 -2.57 9.87 2.60
CA SER A 110 -3.99 10.07 2.93
C SER A 110 -4.79 10.58 1.72
N GLY A 111 -6.00 10.06 1.55
CA GLY A 111 -6.88 10.42 0.43
C GLY A 111 -6.49 9.80 -0.92
N THR A 112 -5.53 8.87 -0.95
CA THR A 112 -5.08 8.19 -2.18
C THR A 112 -4.99 6.68 -1.98
N SER A 113 -4.73 5.94 -3.06
CA SER A 113 -4.38 4.51 -3.01
C SER A 113 -2.87 4.25 -2.84
N GLU A 114 -2.04 5.30 -2.77
CA GLU A 114 -0.58 5.15 -2.65
C GLU A 114 -0.24 4.59 -1.26
N LYS A 115 0.39 3.42 -1.23
CA LYS A 115 0.72 2.67 0.01
C LYS A 115 2.01 1.85 -0.13
N SER A 116 2.63 1.52 0.98
CA SER A 116 3.60 0.41 1.05
C SER A 116 2.89 -0.95 0.99
N ILE A 117 3.66 -2.03 1.07
CA ILE A 117 3.10 -3.34 1.48
C ILE A 117 2.35 -3.20 2.81
N ALA A 118 1.31 -4.02 2.99
CA ALA A 118 0.58 -4.14 4.25
C ALA A 118 1.05 -5.35 5.05
N ILE A 119 1.45 -5.12 6.29
CA ILE A 119 1.88 -6.17 7.22
C ILE A 119 0.67 -6.67 8.02
N THR A 120 0.47 -7.97 8.02
CA THR A 120 -0.63 -8.67 8.71
C THR A 120 -0.10 -9.73 9.68
N GLY A 121 -0.98 -10.25 10.53
CA GLY A 121 -0.65 -11.21 11.58
C GLY A 121 0.22 -10.62 12.68
N THR A 122 0.97 -11.50 13.34
CA THR A 122 1.92 -11.15 14.39
C THR A 122 3.33 -11.25 13.82
N GLN A 123 4.00 -10.11 13.66
CA GLN A 123 5.33 -10.01 13.07
C GLN A 123 6.22 -9.15 13.95
N ASP A 124 7.48 -9.56 14.12
CA ASP A 124 8.45 -8.73 14.81
C ASP A 124 8.88 -7.53 13.94
N TRP A 125 9.67 -6.63 14.52
CA TRP A 125 10.14 -5.43 13.86
C TRP A 125 10.76 -5.71 12.49
N GLN A 126 10.19 -5.11 11.45
CA GLN A 126 10.72 -5.13 10.10
C GLN A 126 10.67 -3.73 9.49
N LYS A 127 11.56 -3.44 8.55
CA LYS A 127 11.53 -2.18 7.82
C LYS A 127 10.53 -2.29 6.68
N ILE A 128 9.67 -1.30 6.55
CA ILE A 128 8.86 -1.11 5.35
C ILE A 128 9.16 0.25 4.71
N GLU A 129 8.94 0.33 3.41
CA GLU A 129 9.15 1.55 2.64
C GLU A 129 8.06 1.75 1.61
N MET A 130 7.87 3.03 1.26
CA MET A 130 6.98 3.47 0.19
C MET A 130 7.71 4.57 -0.58
N ILE A 131 7.75 4.44 -1.90
CA ILE A 131 8.22 5.49 -2.78
C ILE A 131 7.00 6.08 -3.48
N PHE A 132 6.90 7.40 -3.56
CA PHE A 132 5.84 8.11 -4.30
C PHE A 132 6.41 9.31 -5.04
N ASN A 133 5.77 9.73 -6.14
CA ASN A 133 6.08 10.99 -6.80
C ASN A 133 5.01 12.02 -6.42
N SER A 134 5.41 13.22 -6.00
CA SER A 134 4.48 14.28 -5.61
C SER A 134 3.54 14.73 -6.72
N LYS A 135 3.83 14.42 -8.00
CA LYS A 135 3.04 14.84 -9.17
C LYS A 135 2.83 16.36 -9.13
N ASN A 136 1.62 16.85 -9.25
CA ASN A 136 1.30 18.27 -9.16
C ASN A 136 1.09 18.79 -7.72
N ARG A 137 1.30 17.97 -6.68
CA ARG A 137 1.05 18.32 -5.27
C ARG A 137 2.19 19.15 -4.70
N GLU A 138 1.85 20.09 -3.83
CA GLU A 138 2.80 20.90 -3.03
C GLU A 138 2.81 20.47 -1.54
N GLU A 139 1.79 19.71 -1.13
CA GLU A 139 1.66 19.14 0.20
C GLU A 139 1.07 17.74 0.09
N VAL A 140 1.51 16.84 0.97
CA VAL A 140 0.94 15.50 1.12
C VAL A 140 0.78 15.16 2.60
N ASP A 141 -0.25 14.38 2.93
CA ASP A 141 -0.45 13.83 4.27
C ASP A 141 0.12 12.41 4.32
N VAL A 142 1.37 12.29 4.79
CA VAL A 142 2.05 10.98 4.95
C VAL A 142 1.51 10.30 6.20
N GLY A 143 1.02 9.08 6.02
CA GLY A 143 0.31 8.30 7.02
C GLY A 143 1.00 7.00 7.41
N PHE A 144 0.84 6.62 8.68
CA PHE A 144 1.19 5.31 9.24
C PHE A 144 -0.09 4.69 9.78
N ARG A 145 -0.56 3.65 9.10
CA ARG A 145 -1.96 3.23 9.07
C ARG A 145 -2.08 1.77 9.50
N LEU A 146 -3.09 1.46 10.31
CA LEU A 146 -3.58 0.12 10.62
C LEU A 146 -4.98 -0.01 10.03
N GLY A 147 -5.05 -0.63 8.85
CA GLY A 147 -6.24 -0.68 7.99
C GLY A 147 -5.84 -0.48 6.55
N GLY A 148 -6.72 0.04 5.71
CA GLY A 148 -6.40 0.32 4.32
C GLY A 148 -7.54 0.99 3.57
N TYR A 149 -7.21 1.58 2.42
CA TYR A 149 -8.24 2.23 1.58
C TYR A 149 -9.32 1.23 1.15
N LEU A 150 -8.94 -0.05 1.05
CA LEU A 150 -9.78 -1.14 0.57
C LEU A 150 -10.46 -1.93 1.69
N GLY A 151 -10.24 -1.59 2.95
CA GLY A 151 -10.85 -2.33 4.04
C GLY A 151 -10.28 -2.04 5.43
N ASN A 152 -11.01 -2.53 6.41
CA ASN A 152 -10.68 -2.39 7.83
C ASN A 152 -9.83 -3.57 8.32
N CYS A 153 -9.21 -3.41 9.48
CA CYS A 153 -8.61 -4.54 10.20
C CYS A 153 -8.73 -4.39 11.72
N THR A 154 -8.55 -5.51 12.41
CA THR A 154 -8.32 -5.56 13.86
C THR A 154 -6.84 -5.74 14.15
N GLY A 155 -6.44 -5.58 15.41
CA GLY A 155 -5.11 -5.90 15.90
C GLY A 155 -4.36 -4.68 16.43
N THR A 156 -3.04 -4.81 16.54
CA THR A 156 -2.17 -3.75 17.01
C THR A 156 -0.96 -3.58 16.10
N ALA A 157 -0.60 -2.34 15.82
CA ALA A 157 0.62 -2.00 15.10
C ALA A 157 1.43 -0.93 15.86
N TRP A 158 2.75 -1.06 15.79
CA TRP A 158 3.68 -0.07 16.27
C TRP A 158 4.56 0.41 15.11
N PHE A 159 4.73 1.72 15.01
CA PHE A 159 5.59 2.37 14.03
C PHE A 159 6.70 3.15 14.75
N SER A 160 7.93 3.00 14.28
CA SER A 160 9.12 3.65 14.84
C SER A 160 10.07 4.09 13.73
N ASP A 161 11.01 4.98 14.07
CA ASP A 161 12.06 5.46 13.17
C ASP A 161 11.53 5.92 11.79
N LEU A 162 10.53 6.80 11.83
CA LEU A 162 9.84 7.34 10.66
C LEU A 162 10.77 8.31 9.90
N THR A 163 10.99 8.08 8.61
CA THR A 163 11.80 8.96 7.75
C THR A 163 11.06 9.35 6.48
N LEU A 164 11.39 10.53 5.97
CA LEU A 164 11.01 11.01 4.64
C LEU A 164 12.27 11.57 3.99
N GLU A 165 12.62 11.02 2.83
CA GLU A 165 13.82 11.39 2.06
C GLU A 165 13.37 11.85 0.67
N GLU A 166 13.90 12.99 0.23
CA GLU A 166 13.75 13.44 -1.15
C GLU A 166 14.63 12.59 -2.06
N GLY A 167 14.07 12.15 -3.19
CA GLY A 167 14.78 11.41 -4.22
C GLY A 167 15.16 12.29 -5.40
N THR A 168 16.03 11.77 -6.26
CA THR A 168 16.41 12.43 -7.51
C THR A 168 15.53 11.95 -8.66
N LEU A 169 15.11 12.88 -9.52
CA LEU A 169 14.43 12.51 -10.77
C LEU A 169 15.33 11.63 -11.64
N ASN A 170 14.73 10.60 -12.24
CA ASN A 170 15.38 9.85 -13.29
C ASN A 170 14.96 10.40 -14.66
N GLU A 171 15.95 10.84 -15.43
CA GLU A 171 15.77 11.38 -16.79
C GLU A 171 15.93 10.31 -17.89
N SER A 172 16.17 9.05 -17.52
CA SER A 172 16.24 7.96 -18.49
C SER A 172 14.96 7.86 -19.30
N LYS A 173 15.12 7.92 -20.62
CA LYS A 173 14.06 7.61 -21.58
C LYS A 173 13.84 6.12 -21.77
N ASN A 174 14.70 5.26 -21.22
CA ASN A 174 14.52 3.82 -21.24
C ASN A 174 13.62 3.37 -20.10
N TRP A 175 12.47 2.81 -20.47
CA TRP A 175 11.41 2.35 -19.57
C TRP A 175 11.39 0.83 -19.55
N LYS A 176 11.44 0.25 -18.36
CA LYS A 176 11.39 -1.19 -18.13
C LYS A 176 9.96 -1.60 -17.81
N PHE A 177 9.40 -2.50 -18.60
CA PHE A 177 8.03 -3.00 -18.48
C PHE A 177 8.04 -4.47 -18.06
N ALA A 178 7.20 -4.84 -17.09
CA ALA A 178 6.87 -6.24 -16.84
C ALA A 178 5.53 -6.58 -17.50
N CYS A 179 5.49 -7.62 -18.33
CA CYS A 179 4.29 -8.11 -18.97
C CYS A 179 3.95 -9.50 -18.42
N PHE A 180 2.96 -9.58 -17.55
CA PHE A 180 2.49 -10.84 -16.96
C PHE A 180 1.29 -11.37 -17.74
N ILE A 181 1.47 -12.52 -18.40
CA ILE A 181 0.43 -13.24 -19.13
C ILE A 181 -0.10 -14.33 -18.21
N PHE A 182 -1.31 -14.15 -17.70
CA PHE A 182 -2.03 -15.20 -16.96
C PHE A 182 -2.77 -16.04 -17.97
N GLU A 183 -2.35 -17.30 -18.10
CA GLU A 183 -2.85 -18.18 -19.15
C GLU A 183 -4.25 -18.70 -18.85
N ASN A 184 -4.63 -18.72 -17.58
CA ASN A 184 -5.88 -19.31 -17.10
C ASN A 184 -6.68 -18.32 -16.24
N THR A 185 -7.99 -18.33 -16.43
CA THR A 185 -8.97 -17.67 -15.57
C THR A 185 -9.96 -18.73 -15.10
N ASP A 186 -10.13 -18.88 -13.79
CA ASP A 186 -11.03 -19.85 -13.17
C ASP A 186 -11.81 -19.15 -12.05
N VAL A 187 -12.96 -18.59 -12.41
CA VAL A 187 -13.70 -17.64 -11.55
C VAL A 187 -15.16 -18.02 -11.44
N ILE A 188 -15.79 -17.67 -10.32
CA ILE A 188 -17.24 -17.78 -10.15
C ILE A 188 -17.86 -16.41 -10.35
N VAL A 189 -18.71 -16.28 -11.37
CA VAL A 189 -19.45 -15.06 -11.70
C VAL A 189 -20.93 -15.40 -11.80
N ASN A 190 -21.78 -14.68 -11.06
CA ASN A 190 -23.23 -14.94 -11.01
C ASN A 190 -23.56 -16.42 -10.74
N GLU A 191 -22.89 -17.04 -9.76
CA GLU A 191 -23.02 -18.46 -9.37
C GLU A 191 -22.60 -19.47 -10.46
N LYS A 192 -22.04 -19.01 -11.57
CA LYS A 192 -21.52 -19.85 -12.66
C LYS A 192 -19.99 -19.89 -12.63
N GLU A 193 -19.43 -21.08 -12.70
CA GLU A 193 -17.99 -21.29 -12.87
C GLU A 193 -17.61 -21.01 -14.32
N ILE A 194 -16.59 -20.18 -14.51
CA ILE A 194 -16.07 -19.77 -15.82
C ILE A 194 -14.59 -20.13 -15.86
N LYS A 195 -14.25 -21.06 -16.76
CA LYS A 195 -12.89 -21.53 -17.00
C LYS A 195 -12.45 -21.14 -18.40
N LEU A 196 -11.42 -20.31 -18.47
CA LEU A 196 -10.83 -19.82 -19.71
C LEU A 196 -9.36 -20.15 -19.71
N SER A 197 -8.87 -20.57 -20.88
CA SER A 197 -7.44 -20.77 -21.12
C SER A 197 -7.04 -20.08 -22.42
N MET A 198 -5.84 -19.51 -22.43
CA MET A 198 -5.18 -19.05 -23.66
C MET A 198 -4.59 -20.25 -24.39
N THR A 199 -4.71 -20.25 -25.72
CA THR A 199 -4.00 -21.19 -26.57
C THR A 199 -2.55 -20.74 -26.76
N ASP A 200 -1.69 -21.65 -27.25
CA ASP A 200 -0.31 -21.28 -27.61
C ASP A 200 -0.26 -20.18 -28.68
N THR A 201 -1.24 -20.17 -29.60
CA THR A 201 -1.41 -19.12 -30.60
C THR A 201 -1.73 -17.78 -29.94
N ASP A 202 -2.70 -17.74 -29.01
CA ASP A 202 -3.05 -16.51 -28.27
C ASP A 202 -1.82 -15.92 -27.58
N VAL A 203 -1.05 -16.76 -26.88
CA VAL A 203 0.19 -16.36 -26.20
C VAL A 203 1.24 -15.85 -27.20
N SER A 204 1.38 -16.50 -28.36
CA SER A 204 2.32 -16.07 -29.40
C SER A 204 1.97 -14.68 -29.93
N ASP A 205 0.70 -14.44 -30.23
CA ASP A 205 0.20 -13.17 -30.75
C ASP A 205 0.37 -12.03 -29.72
N ILE A 206 0.16 -12.32 -28.43
CA ILE A 206 0.43 -11.39 -27.33
C ILE A 206 1.92 -11.03 -27.29
N ARG A 207 2.81 -12.02 -27.38
CA ARG A 207 4.27 -11.80 -27.36
C ARG A 207 4.73 -10.96 -28.55
N ASP A 208 4.22 -11.24 -29.74
CA ASP A 208 4.55 -10.47 -30.93
C ASP A 208 4.00 -9.04 -30.86
N THR A 209 2.84 -8.85 -30.22
CA THR A 209 2.30 -7.52 -29.93
C THR A 209 3.18 -6.73 -28.95
N ILE A 210 3.67 -7.37 -27.88
CA ILE A 210 4.60 -6.74 -26.92
C ILE A 210 5.91 -6.33 -27.61
N LYS A 211 6.49 -7.22 -28.44
CA LYS A 211 7.70 -6.91 -29.23
C LYS A 211 7.48 -5.76 -30.22
N ARG A 212 6.29 -5.70 -30.84
CA ARG A 212 5.92 -4.60 -31.71
C ARG A 212 5.82 -3.29 -30.92
N PHE A 213 5.24 -3.31 -29.72
CA PHE A 213 5.25 -2.13 -28.84
C PHE A 213 6.69 -1.70 -28.52
N GLU A 214 7.54 -2.63 -28.08
CA GLU A 214 8.95 -2.35 -27.73
C GLU A 214 9.72 -1.70 -28.90
N SER A 215 9.52 -2.19 -30.12
CA SER A 215 10.20 -1.65 -31.31
C SER A 215 9.61 -0.36 -31.86
N THR A 216 8.36 -0.01 -31.52
CA THR A 216 7.66 1.17 -32.08
C THR A 216 7.44 2.31 -31.08
N VAL A 217 7.58 2.07 -29.77
CA VAL A 217 7.29 3.07 -28.73
C VAL A 217 8.14 4.33 -28.84
N THR A 218 9.36 4.22 -29.36
CA THR A 218 10.22 5.37 -29.66
C THR A 218 9.57 6.33 -30.63
N ASP A 219 9.05 5.81 -31.75
CA ASP A 219 8.40 6.62 -32.77
C ASP A 219 7.03 7.10 -32.30
N LEU A 220 6.24 6.23 -31.68
CA LEU A 220 4.92 6.56 -31.12
C LEU A 220 5.00 7.69 -30.08
N SER A 221 6.08 7.71 -29.29
CA SER A 221 6.32 8.73 -28.28
C SER A 221 7.03 9.97 -28.81
N ASN A 222 7.38 10.02 -30.11
CA ASN A 222 8.21 11.06 -30.71
C ASN A 222 9.56 11.23 -29.99
N GLY A 223 10.26 10.13 -29.73
CA GLY A 223 11.57 10.08 -29.10
C GLY A 223 11.58 10.39 -27.60
N LYS A 224 10.43 10.28 -26.92
CA LYS A 224 10.30 10.56 -25.48
C LYS A 224 10.49 9.31 -24.61
N MET A 225 10.32 8.11 -25.17
CA MET A 225 10.38 6.84 -24.46
C MET A 225 10.95 5.74 -25.37
N THR A 226 11.84 4.91 -24.85
CA THR A 226 12.16 3.57 -25.39
C THR A 226 11.62 2.52 -24.42
N GLY A 227 11.22 1.36 -24.93
CA GLY A 227 10.71 0.26 -24.10
C GLY A 227 11.71 -0.89 -24.01
N ASN A 228 11.72 -1.56 -22.86
CA ASN A 228 12.34 -2.85 -22.65
C ASN A 228 11.34 -3.73 -21.89
N CYS A 229 10.88 -4.82 -22.50
CA CYS A 229 9.78 -5.62 -21.97
C CYS A 229 10.24 -7.01 -21.50
N ASP A 230 10.14 -7.26 -20.19
CA ASP A 230 10.28 -8.60 -19.63
C ASP A 230 8.91 -9.30 -19.64
N ILE A 231 8.82 -10.46 -20.29
CA ILE A 231 7.56 -11.21 -20.47
C ILE A 231 7.55 -12.44 -19.57
N TYR A 232 6.52 -12.55 -18.73
CA TYR A 232 6.31 -13.66 -17.80
C TYR A 232 5.04 -14.41 -18.13
N LYS A 233 5.10 -15.75 -18.11
CA LYS A 233 3.91 -16.61 -18.11
C LYS A 233 3.57 -16.99 -16.68
N ILE A 234 2.31 -16.81 -16.30
CA ILE A 234 1.80 -17.20 -14.99
C ILE A 234 0.79 -18.33 -15.20
N GLN A 235 1.09 -19.49 -14.61
CA GLN A 235 0.26 -20.71 -14.69
C GLN A 235 -0.88 -20.68 -13.69
N ASP A 236 -0.65 -20.09 -12.52
CA ASP A 236 -1.66 -19.95 -11.47
C ASP A 236 -2.84 -19.15 -12.03
N PRO A 237 -4.07 -19.68 -11.97
CA PRO A 237 -5.21 -19.02 -12.57
C PRO A 237 -5.59 -17.76 -11.80
N ILE A 238 -6.16 -16.80 -12.52
CA ILE A 238 -6.96 -15.74 -11.89
C ILE A 238 -8.20 -16.40 -11.28
N ASN A 239 -8.37 -16.28 -9.96
CA ASN A 239 -9.46 -16.92 -9.22
C ASN A 239 -10.50 -15.93 -8.68
N LYS A 240 -10.28 -14.64 -8.89
CA LYS A 240 -11.16 -13.57 -8.42
C LYS A 240 -11.18 -12.42 -9.42
N LEU A 241 -12.36 -11.86 -9.61
CA LEU A 241 -12.58 -10.61 -10.34
C LEU A 241 -13.24 -9.61 -9.40
N THR A 242 -12.85 -8.35 -9.56
CA THR A 242 -13.52 -7.22 -8.94
C THR A 242 -14.57 -6.67 -9.91
N TYR A 243 -15.68 -6.15 -9.40
CA TYR A 243 -16.76 -5.57 -10.20
C TYR A 243 -16.85 -4.07 -9.95
N ASP A 244 -17.00 -3.32 -11.04
CA ASP A 244 -17.30 -1.89 -11.04
C ASP A 244 -18.67 -1.66 -11.71
N GLU A 245 -19.51 -0.80 -11.15
CA GLU A 245 -20.87 -0.56 -11.68
C GLU A 245 -20.85 0.06 -13.09
N GLU A 246 -19.83 0.87 -13.40
CA GLU A 246 -19.66 1.54 -14.69
C GLU A 246 -18.88 0.66 -15.68
N PHE A 247 -17.80 0.01 -15.22
CA PHE A 247 -16.84 -0.66 -16.10
C PHE A 247 -16.98 -2.19 -16.16
N GLY A 248 -17.78 -2.80 -15.29
CA GLY A 248 -18.00 -4.24 -15.24
C GLY A 248 -16.88 -4.99 -14.52
N TYR A 249 -16.64 -6.24 -14.90
CA TYR A 249 -15.63 -7.07 -14.26
C TYR A 249 -14.20 -6.73 -14.70
N TYR A 250 -13.28 -6.68 -13.75
CA TYR A 250 -11.85 -6.47 -13.98
C TYR A 250 -11.00 -7.23 -12.95
N VAL A 251 -9.70 -7.35 -13.23
CA VAL A 251 -8.73 -7.90 -12.27
C VAL A 251 -8.12 -6.73 -11.49
N ALA A 252 -8.33 -6.69 -10.18
CA ALA A 252 -7.70 -5.68 -9.34
C ALA A 252 -6.24 -6.03 -9.06
N PRO A 253 -5.35 -5.04 -8.81
CA PRO A 253 -3.97 -5.31 -8.43
C PRO A 253 -3.84 -6.26 -7.22
N GLU A 254 -4.77 -6.16 -6.28
CA GLU A 254 -4.82 -7.01 -5.09
C GLU A 254 -5.10 -8.48 -5.40
N ASP A 255 -5.83 -8.76 -6.49
CA ASP A 255 -6.19 -10.12 -6.91
C ASP A 255 -4.98 -10.90 -7.47
N ILE A 256 -3.94 -10.18 -7.94
CA ILE A 256 -2.74 -10.76 -8.55
C ILE A 256 -1.45 -10.53 -7.78
N GLU A 257 -1.47 -9.68 -6.74
CA GLU A 257 -0.26 -9.24 -6.04
C GLU A 257 0.58 -10.43 -5.57
N LYS A 258 -0.06 -11.46 -5.01
CA LYS A 258 0.62 -12.68 -4.52
C LYS A 258 1.42 -13.37 -5.64
N SER A 259 0.91 -13.37 -6.87
CA SER A 259 1.50 -14.07 -8.02
C SER A 259 2.69 -13.32 -8.62
N ILE A 260 2.73 -11.98 -8.54
CA ILE A 260 3.74 -11.17 -9.22
C ILE A 260 4.73 -10.45 -8.30
N LYS A 261 4.41 -10.28 -7.00
CA LYS A 261 5.18 -9.42 -6.07
C LYS A 261 6.67 -9.72 -6.03
N ASN A 262 7.07 -10.98 -6.03
CA ASN A 262 8.47 -11.37 -5.89
C ASN A 262 9.28 -10.94 -7.13
N VAL A 263 8.70 -11.10 -8.31
CA VAL A 263 9.31 -10.69 -9.58
C VAL A 263 9.44 -9.17 -9.62
N VAL A 264 8.38 -8.45 -9.24
CA VAL A 264 8.35 -6.99 -9.26
C VAL A 264 9.36 -6.40 -8.28
N GLN A 265 9.44 -6.91 -7.04
CA GLN A 265 10.38 -6.47 -6.01
C GLN A 265 11.85 -6.60 -6.41
N GLN A 266 12.18 -7.52 -7.31
CA GLN A 266 13.56 -7.83 -7.70
C GLN A 266 14.04 -7.04 -8.92
N ASN A 267 13.17 -6.31 -9.62
CA ASN A 267 13.44 -5.89 -10.99
C ASN A 267 13.18 -4.40 -11.31
N ASP A 268 12.73 -3.58 -10.35
CA ASP A 268 12.55 -2.13 -10.48
C ASP A 268 11.87 -1.68 -11.79
N TYR A 269 10.68 -2.24 -12.06
CA TYR A 269 9.91 -1.91 -13.26
C TYR A 269 9.31 -0.50 -13.20
N ASP A 270 9.30 0.20 -14.33
CA ASP A 270 8.64 1.51 -14.48
C ASP A 270 7.13 1.34 -14.75
N HIS A 271 6.71 0.19 -15.30
CA HIS A 271 5.31 -0.12 -15.53
C HIS A 271 5.04 -1.64 -15.57
N ILE A 272 3.81 -2.03 -15.25
CA ILE A 272 3.37 -3.42 -15.21
C ILE A 272 2.13 -3.56 -16.09
N PHE A 273 2.19 -4.47 -17.07
CA PHE A 273 1.05 -4.95 -17.84
C PHE A 273 0.62 -6.32 -17.35
N VAL A 274 -0.68 -6.50 -17.22
CA VAL A 274 -1.32 -7.76 -16.84
C VAL A 274 -2.26 -8.13 -17.98
N ILE A 275 -2.02 -9.29 -18.58
CA ILE A 275 -2.71 -9.76 -19.77
C ILE A 275 -3.46 -11.02 -19.38
N ILE A 276 -4.78 -10.98 -19.58
CA ILE A 276 -5.74 -11.97 -19.08
C ILE A 276 -6.77 -12.26 -20.16
N ARG A 277 -7.35 -13.45 -20.12
CA ARG A 277 -8.53 -13.79 -20.92
C ARG A 277 -9.76 -13.75 -20.04
N LEU A 278 -10.72 -12.88 -20.42
CA LEU A 278 -11.98 -12.72 -19.70
C LEU A 278 -13.20 -13.16 -20.52
N GLY A 279 -13.01 -13.72 -21.72
CA GLY A 279 -14.12 -14.28 -22.50
C GLY A 279 -13.67 -15.18 -23.64
N ASN A 280 -14.62 -15.92 -24.18
CA ASN A 280 -14.55 -16.71 -25.40
C ASN A 280 -15.97 -16.83 -26.01
N GLU A 281 -16.15 -17.64 -27.04
CA GLU A 281 -17.46 -17.85 -27.67
C GLU A 281 -18.50 -18.46 -26.71
N GLU A 282 -18.09 -19.35 -25.80
CA GLU A 282 -18.96 -20.01 -24.81
C GLU A 282 -19.41 -19.04 -23.70
N PHE A 283 -18.49 -18.19 -23.23
CA PHE A 283 -18.67 -17.30 -22.08
C PHE A 283 -18.83 -15.82 -22.48
N GLN A 284 -19.23 -15.55 -23.73
CA GLN A 284 -19.24 -14.20 -24.31
C GLN A 284 -20.07 -13.19 -23.48
N ASN A 285 -21.15 -13.64 -22.84
CA ASN A 285 -22.07 -12.78 -22.09
C ASN A 285 -21.94 -12.93 -20.57
N ASP A 286 -21.07 -13.83 -20.10
CA ASP A 286 -20.96 -14.13 -18.67
C ASP A 286 -20.08 -13.13 -17.94
N ILE A 287 -18.99 -12.68 -18.59
CA ILE A 287 -18.13 -11.61 -18.09
C ILE A 287 -18.36 -10.39 -18.98
N LYS A 288 -19.30 -9.53 -18.58
CA LYS A 288 -19.55 -8.27 -19.29
C LYS A 288 -18.36 -7.33 -19.11
N ILE A 289 -17.64 -7.10 -20.21
CA ILE A 289 -16.57 -6.11 -20.31
C ILE A 289 -17.11 -4.96 -21.16
N ASN A 290 -17.17 -3.76 -20.59
CA ASN A 290 -17.43 -2.56 -21.38
C ASN A 290 -16.07 -2.10 -21.93
N ASP A 291 -15.88 -2.01 -23.26
CA ASP A 291 -14.61 -1.70 -23.95
C ASP A 291 -13.70 -0.74 -23.16
N TRP A 292 -12.84 -1.32 -22.32
CA TRP A 292 -11.99 -0.58 -21.40
C TRP A 292 -10.56 -1.06 -21.54
N ILE A 293 -9.67 -0.13 -21.86
CA ILE A 293 -8.23 -0.30 -21.69
C ILE A 293 -7.90 0.31 -20.33
N GLY A 294 -7.57 -0.54 -19.35
CA GLY A 294 -7.29 -0.13 -17.99
C GLY A 294 -6.04 0.71 -17.82
N LEU A 295 -6.10 2.00 -18.17
CA LEU A 295 -5.09 2.99 -17.78
C LEU A 295 -5.38 3.46 -16.36
N ARG A 296 -5.06 2.63 -15.35
CA ARG A 296 -5.33 2.97 -13.95
C ARG A 296 -4.27 3.95 -13.43
N SER A 297 -4.70 5.10 -12.93
CA SER A 297 -3.83 6.10 -12.27
C SER A 297 -3.39 5.70 -10.84
N ASN A 298 -4.00 4.65 -10.28
CA ASN A 298 -4.06 4.32 -8.86
C ASN A 298 -3.75 2.84 -8.53
N GLY A 299 -3.03 2.13 -9.41
CA GLY A 299 -2.59 0.73 -9.19
C GLY A 299 -1.51 0.60 -8.09
N LEU A 300 -1.01 -0.63 -7.86
CA LEU A 300 0.17 -0.84 -7.00
C LEU A 300 1.34 -0.02 -7.57
N LEU A 301 1.72 1.04 -6.86
CA LEU A 301 2.80 1.94 -7.27
C LEU A 301 4.13 1.34 -6.82
N TRP A 302 4.79 0.65 -7.73
CA TRP A 302 6.20 0.28 -7.59
C TRP A 302 7.01 1.37 -8.29
N ASN A 303 7.38 2.40 -7.54
CA ASN A 303 8.23 3.46 -8.08
C ASN A 303 9.68 3.00 -8.07
N ARG A 304 10.41 3.34 -9.13
CA ARG A 304 11.84 3.13 -9.35
C ARG A 304 12.65 3.23 -8.04
N VAL A 305 13.41 2.19 -7.71
CA VAL A 305 14.41 2.25 -6.65
C VAL A 305 15.57 3.12 -7.14
N PHE A 306 15.82 4.21 -6.41
CA PHE A 306 16.96 5.09 -6.65
C PHE A 306 18.19 4.50 -5.97
N LYS A 307 19.35 4.58 -6.64
CA LYS A 307 20.64 4.27 -6.01
C LYS A 307 20.90 5.30 -4.91
N TYR A 308 21.26 4.79 -3.73
CA TYR A 308 21.89 5.53 -2.63
C TYR A 308 23.31 5.94 -2.97
#